data_AF-A0A421GVU9-F1
#
_entry.id   AF-A0A421GVU9-F1
#
_cell.length_a   1.000
_cell.length_b   1.000
_cell.length_c   1.000
_cell.angle_alpha   90.00
_cell.angle_beta   90.00
_cell.angle_gamma   90.00
#
_symmetry.space_group_name_H-M   'P 1'
#
loop_
_entity.id
_entity.type
_entity.pdbx_description
1 polymer ?
#
loop_
_entity_poly.entity_id
_entity_poly.type
_entity_poly.pdbx_seq_one_letter_code
_entity_poly.pdbx_strand_id
1 'polypeptide(L)'
;MLRWLNEEMKLHRKVEVLERDLSNGYIFAEVLHLKGLEPQFENYEDTSSTAVKIRNMELLEQRFGALGVPFSMSTRRAIMMEDRSVVLQFLLQLKDFLRPRPKGTVNNGKTKVKVLEQSVKARVAAESKVPPRDVEERFGVSMMQKFHPTEIRFDKGFDMAVHLRKFEQAQWTAENKLNDLDHQTRTTKNGESAAGYTAARTHLHEKAQFMRDWDQEHREKWKDTQVSSVNV
;
A
#
# COMPACT_ATOMS: atom_id res chain seq x y z
N MET A 1 -15.86 -8.85 -17.28
CA MET A 1 -16.56 -9.84 -16.43
C MET A 1 -17.66 -10.58 -17.19
N LEU A 2 -18.53 -9.92 -17.95
CA LEU A 2 -19.57 -10.58 -18.77
C LEU A 2 -19.02 -11.69 -19.68
N ARG A 3 -17.90 -11.45 -20.38
CA ARG A 3 -17.23 -12.48 -21.20
C ARG A 3 -16.88 -13.74 -20.40
N TRP A 4 -16.31 -13.56 -19.21
CA TRP A 4 -15.91 -14.66 -18.33
C TRP A 4 -17.13 -15.49 -17.88
N LEU A 5 -18.20 -14.82 -17.43
CA LEU A 5 -19.43 -15.53 -17.01
C LEU A 5 -20.11 -16.24 -18.19
N ASN A 6 -20.29 -15.56 -19.32
CA ASN A 6 -21.08 -16.09 -20.43
C ASN A 6 -20.31 -17.10 -21.30
N GLU A 7 -19.02 -16.88 -21.55
CA GLU A 7 -18.25 -17.72 -22.48
C GLU A 7 -17.46 -18.80 -21.75
N GLU A 8 -16.89 -18.50 -20.59
CA GLU A 8 -16.00 -19.44 -19.90
C GLU A 8 -16.75 -20.33 -18.90
N MET A 9 -17.77 -19.80 -18.21
CA MET A 9 -18.51 -20.58 -17.20
C MET A 9 -19.66 -21.41 -17.78
N LYS A 10 -20.13 -21.12 -19.00
CA LYS A 10 -21.26 -21.84 -19.64
C LYS A 10 -22.50 -21.93 -18.73
N LEU A 11 -22.89 -20.79 -18.17
CA LEU A 11 -24.07 -20.66 -17.31
C LEU A 11 -25.35 -21.05 -18.06
N HIS A 12 -26.36 -21.51 -17.32
CA HIS A 12 -27.68 -21.85 -17.82
C HIS A 12 -28.36 -20.65 -18.50
N ARG A 13 -28.16 -19.45 -17.96
CA ARG A 13 -28.66 -18.19 -18.54
C ARG A 13 -27.52 -17.25 -18.90
N LYS A 14 -27.72 -16.49 -19.97
CA LYS A 14 -26.82 -15.41 -20.35
C LYS A 14 -27.00 -14.22 -19.41
N VAL A 15 -25.89 -13.72 -18.89
CA VAL A 15 -25.84 -12.51 -18.06
C VAL A 15 -25.75 -11.30 -18.98
N GLU A 16 -26.67 -10.35 -18.81
CA GLU A 16 -26.69 -9.10 -19.57
C GLU A 16 -26.23 -7.94 -18.69
N VAL A 17 -26.79 -7.85 -17.48
CA VAL A 17 -26.52 -6.77 -16.52
C VAL A 17 -26.04 -7.39 -15.23
N LEU A 18 -24.75 -7.23 -14.94
CA LEU A 18 -24.08 -7.91 -13.82
C LEU A 18 -24.79 -7.64 -12.48
N GLU A 19 -25.11 -6.40 -12.21
CA GLU A 19 -25.64 -5.97 -10.93
C GLU A 19 -27.01 -6.59 -10.69
N ARG A 20 -27.90 -6.46 -11.69
CA ARG A 20 -29.26 -6.99 -11.66
C ARG A 20 -29.28 -8.52 -11.63
N ASP A 21 -28.56 -9.16 -12.54
CA ASP A 21 -28.62 -10.61 -12.72
C ASP A 21 -27.94 -11.36 -11.58
N LEU A 22 -26.95 -10.76 -10.90
CA LEU A 22 -26.29 -11.37 -9.76
C LEU A 22 -26.91 -10.99 -8.40
N SER A 23 -27.79 -9.99 -8.37
CA SER A 23 -28.39 -9.49 -7.12
C SER A 23 -29.15 -10.56 -6.33
N ASN A 24 -29.66 -11.60 -7.01
CA ASN A 24 -30.39 -12.69 -6.36
C ASN A 24 -29.51 -13.81 -5.81
N GLY A 25 -28.19 -13.78 -6.04
CA GLY A 25 -27.26 -14.79 -5.54
C GLY A 25 -27.18 -16.08 -6.36
N TYR A 26 -28.15 -16.36 -7.24
CA TYR A 26 -28.25 -17.64 -7.94
C TYR A 26 -27.04 -17.92 -8.83
N ILE A 27 -26.61 -16.91 -9.60
CA ILE A 27 -25.44 -17.03 -10.50
C ILE A 27 -24.15 -17.33 -9.71
N PHE A 28 -23.99 -16.76 -8.51
CA PHE A 28 -22.81 -17.09 -7.68
C PHE A 28 -22.82 -18.56 -7.28
N ALA A 29 -23.98 -19.08 -6.87
CA ALA A 29 -24.14 -20.48 -6.52
C ALA A 29 -23.88 -21.39 -7.74
N GLU A 30 -24.37 -21.00 -8.92
CA GLU A 30 -24.16 -21.74 -10.16
C GLU A 30 -22.68 -21.77 -10.56
N VAL A 31 -21.99 -20.64 -10.47
CA VAL A 31 -20.54 -20.54 -10.70
C VAL A 31 -19.76 -21.48 -9.77
N LEU A 32 -20.13 -21.54 -8.48
CA LEU A 32 -19.52 -22.46 -7.53
C LEU A 32 -19.85 -23.92 -7.85
N HIS A 33 -21.09 -24.21 -8.21
CA HIS A 33 -21.55 -25.55 -8.56
C HIS A 33 -20.77 -26.11 -9.76
N LEU A 34 -20.61 -25.32 -10.82
CA LEU A 34 -19.83 -25.67 -12.01
C LEU A 34 -18.35 -25.94 -11.73
N LYS A 35 -17.82 -25.44 -10.60
CA LYS A 35 -16.46 -25.72 -10.13
C LYS A 35 -16.39 -26.86 -9.12
N GLY A 36 -17.50 -27.56 -8.86
CA GLY A 36 -17.60 -28.62 -7.85
C GLY A 36 -17.50 -28.08 -6.43
N LEU A 37 -17.71 -26.78 -6.24
CA LEU A 37 -17.58 -26.09 -4.97
C LEU A 37 -18.93 -25.77 -4.35
N GLU A 38 -20.08 -26.14 -4.92
CA GLU A 38 -21.39 -26.02 -4.27
C GLU A 38 -22.18 -27.31 -4.53
N PRO A 39 -22.17 -28.27 -3.59
CA PRO A 39 -22.86 -29.55 -3.78
C PRO A 39 -24.38 -29.44 -3.61
N GLN A 40 -24.88 -28.41 -2.93
CA GLN A 40 -26.31 -28.25 -2.61
C GLN A 40 -26.97 -27.17 -3.48
N PHE A 41 -26.62 -27.14 -4.77
CA PHE A 41 -27.11 -26.13 -5.71
C PHE A 41 -28.64 -26.12 -5.85
N GLU A 42 -29.29 -27.27 -5.69
CA GLU A 42 -30.76 -27.41 -5.74
C GLU A 42 -31.50 -26.58 -4.67
N ASN A 43 -30.79 -26.15 -3.62
CA ASN A 43 -31.36 -25.30 -2.60
C ASN A 43 -31.52 -23.85 -3.04
N TYR A 44 -30.95 -23.44 -4.18
CA TYR A 44 -30.99 -22.05 -4.65
C TYR A 44 -32.13 -21.84 -5.65
N GLU A 45 -32.80 -20.70 -5.55
CA GLU A 45 -33.93 -20.36 -6.43
C GLU A 45 -33.59 -19.15 -7.30
N ASP A 46 -33.86 -19.24 -8.60
CA ASP A 46 -33.64 -18.14 -9.54
C ASP A 46 -34.90 -17.27 -9.68
N THR A 47 -35.19 -16.48 -8.65
CA THR A 47 -36.34 -15.55 -8.65
C THR A 47 -35.90 -14.18 -8.13
N SER A 48 -36.55 -13.11 -8.61
CA SER A 48 -36.24 -11.73 -8.21
C SER A 48 -36.86 -11.31 -6.86
N SER A 49 -37.56 -12.22 -6.18
CA SER A 49 -38.22 -11.95 -4.89
C SER A 49 -37.20 -11.64 -3.80
N THR A 50 -37.46 -10.61 -3.00
CA THR A 50 -36.58 -10.20 -1.90
C THR A 50 -36.32 -11.33 -0.90
N ALA A 51 -37.33 -12.15 -0.59
CA ALA A 51 -37.18 -13.29 0.31
C ALA A 51 -36.19 -14.32 -0.25
N VAL A 52 -36.26 -14.59 -1.55
CA VAL A 52 -35.34 -15.48 -2.26
C VAL A 52 -33.92 -14.90 -2.28
N LYS A 53 -33.77 -13.59 -2.56
CA LYS A 53 -32.46 -12.93 -2.51
C LYS A 53 -31.81 -13.09 -1.13
N ILE A 54 -32.55 -12.86 -0.04
CA ILE A 54 -32.05 -12.99 1.33
C ILE A 54 -31.59 -14.44 1.59
N ARG A 55 -32.46 -15.41 1.29
CA ARG A 55 -32.18 -16.84 1.50
C ARG A 55 -30.96 -17.31 0.72
N ASN A 56 -30.87 -16.98 -0.57
CA ASN A 56 -29.71 -17.32 -1.41
C ASN A 56 -28.42 -16.69 -0.85
N MET A 57 -28.47 -15.44 -0.39
CA MET A 57 -27.29 -14.76 0.17
C MET A 57 -26.83 -15.36 1.50
N GLU A 58 -27.74 -15.86 2.33
CA GLU A 58 -27.41 -16.59 3.57
C GLU A 58 -26.76 -17.95 3.26
N LEU A 59 -27.28 -18.70 2.28
CA LEU A 59 -26.66 -19.95 1.84
C LEU A 59 -25.24 -19.71 1.29
N LEU A 60 -25.07 -18.68 0.47
CA LEU A 60 -23.76 -18.27 -0.03
C LEU A 60 -22.81 -17.86 1.08
N GLU A 61 -23.28 -17.19 2.15
CA GLU A 61 -22.44 -16.85 3.31
C GLU A 61 -21.88 -18.08 3.98
N GLN A 62 -22.72 -19.08 4.25
CA GLN A 62 -22.25 -20.34 4.83
C GLN A 62 -21.23 -21.01 3.91
N ARG A 63 -21.49 -20.98 2.60
CA ARG A 63 -20.60 -21.62 1.64
C ARG A 63 -19.26 -20.91 1.48
N PHE A 64 -19.27 -19.61 1.27
CA PHE A 64 -18.05 -18.82 1.15
C PHE A 64 -17.25 -18.85 2.46
N GLY A 65 -17.92 -18.84 3.61
CA GLY A 65 -17.30 -19.05 4.91
C GLY A 65 -16.55 -20.38 4.99
N ALA A 66 -17.16 -21.49 4.55
CA ALA A 66 -16.51 -22.80 4.49
C ALA A 66 -15.32 -22.85 3.50
N LEU A 67 -15.34 -22.02 2.45
CA LEU A 67 -14.25 -21.88 1.48
C LEU A 67 -13.16 -20.90 1.92
N GLY A 68 -13.33 -20.22 3.07
CA GLY A 68 -12.41 -19.19 3.55
C GLY A 68 -12.45 -17.88 2.75
N VAL A 69 -13.52 -17.65 1.98
CA VAL A 69 -13.74 -16.41 1.22
C VAL A 69 -14.61 -15.46 2.06
N PRO A 70 -14.14 -14.25 2.39
CA PRO A 70 -14.94 -13.29 3.15
C PRO A 70 -16.21 -12.88 2.39
N PHE A 71 -17.37 -13.11 3.00
CA PHE A 71 -18.67 -12.73 2.44
C PHE A 71 -19.57 -12.09 3.51
N SER A 72 -19.21 -10.85 3.89
CA SER A 72 -19.87 -10.12 4.98
C SER A 72 -21.31 -9.73 4.67
N MET A 73 -22.11 -9.48 5.72
CA MET A 73 -23.46 -8.93 5.60
C MET A 73 -23.52 -7.63 4.78
N SER A 74 -22.52 -6.75 4.92
CA SER A 74 -22.44 -5.50 4.14
C SER A 74 -22.29 -5.78 2.64
N THR A 75 -21.44 -6.73 2.28
CA THR A 75 -21.22 -7.15 0.89
C THR A 75 -22.49 -7.77 0.30
N ARG A 76 -23.14 -8.68 1.04
CA ARG A 76 -24.42 -9.29 0.66
C ARG A 76 -25.49 -8.23 0.39
N ARG A 77 -25.66 -7.29 1.31
CA ARG A 77 -26.64 -6.21 1.17
C ARG A 77 -26.35 -5.32 -0.04
N ALA A 78 -25.08 -4.94 -0.25
CA ALA A 78 -24.70 -4.12 -1.39
C ALA A 78 -24.95 -4.84 -2.73
N ILE A 79 -24.64 -6.15 -2.82
CA ILE A 79 -24.95 -6.97 -3.99
C ILE A 79 -26.46 -7.06 -4.23
N MET A 80 -27.26 -7.30 -3.18
CA MET A 80 -28.72 -7.34 -3.28
C MET A 80 -29.32 -6.00 -3.76
N MET A 81 -28.67 -4.89 -3.40
CA MET A 81 -29.00 -3.52 -3.80
C MET A 81 -28.39 -3.11 -5.16
N GLU A 82 -27.81 -4.05 -5.90
CA GLU A 82 -27.27 -3.82 -7.24
C GLU A 82 -26.12 -2.78 -7.26
N ASP A 83 -25.35 -2.69 -6.16
CA ASP A 83 -24.16 -1.85 -6.11
C ASP A 83 -23.09 -2.41 -7.05
N ARG A 84 -22.97 -1.75 -8.21
CA ARG A 84 -21.99 -2.07 -9.26
C ARG A 84 -20.57 -2.25 -8.75
N SER A 85 -20.11 -1.38 -7.87
CA SER A 85 -18.73 -1.39 -7.42
C SER A 85 -18.46 -2.65 -6.61
N VAL A 86 -19.37 -2.98 -5.70
CA VAL A 86 -19.24 -4.16 -4.84
C VAL A 86 -19.42 -5.46 -5.63
N VAL A 87 -20.41 -5.53 -6.53
CA VAL A 87 -20.63 -6.70 -7.40
C VAL A 87 -19.39 -7.01 -8.24
N LEU A 88 -18.81 -5.99 -8.88
CA LEU A 88 -17.61 -6.16 -9.70
C LEU A 88 -16.40 -6.58 -8.88
N GLN A 89 -16.17 -5.94 -7.73
CA GLN A 89 -15.06 -6.26 -6.84
C GLN A 89 -15.16 -7.71 -6.35
N PHE A 90 -16.35 -8.12 -5.88
CA PHE A 90 -16.54 -9.47 -5.37
C PHE A 90 -16.39 -10.52 -6.49
N LEU A 91 -16.92 -10.25 -7.69
CA LEU A 91 -16.74 -11.15 -8.84
C LEU A 91 -15.27 -11.30 -9.25
N LEU A 92 -14.47 -10.25 -9.15
CA LEU A 92 -13.04 -10.32 -9.45
C LEU A 92 -12.32 -11.20 -8.43
N GLN A 93 -12.61 -11.00 -7.14
CA GLN A 93 -12.08 -11.85 -6.06
C GLN A 93 -12.46 -13.32 -6.25
N LEU A 94 -13.73 -13.58 -6.62
CA LEU A 94 -14.19 -14.93 -6.91
C LEU A 94 -13.46 -15.54 -8.12
N LYS A 95 -13.31 -14.78 -9.21
CA LYS A 95 -12.56 -15.25 -10.39
C LYS A 95 -11.12 -15.63 -10.03
N ASP A 96 -10.45 -14.82 -9.22
CA ASP A 96 -9.08 -15.08 -8.79
C ASP A 96 -8.99 -16.28 -7.86
N PHE A 97 -9.96 -16.45 -6.96
CA PHE A 97 -10.08 -17.63 -6.12
C PHE A 97 -10.27 -18.92 -6.94
N LEU A 98 -11.07 -18.86 -8.01
CA LEU A 98 -11.36 -20.00 -8.89
C LEU A 98 -10.27 -20.27 -9.93
N ARG A 99 -9.25 -19.42 -10.03
CA ARG A 99 -8.18 -19.58 -11.00
C ARG A 99 -7.37 -20.84 -10.67
N PRO A 100 -7.13 -21.75 -11.64
CA PRO A 100 -6.24 -22.88 -11.43
C PRO A 100 -4.86 -22.38 -10.99
N ARG A 101 -4.44 -22.76 -9.78
CA ARG A 101 -3.05 -22.53 -9.38
C ARG A 101 -2.16 -23.49 -10.19
N PRO A 102 -1.02 -23.03 -10.73
CA PRO A 102 -0.09 -23.92 -11.42
C PRO A 102 0.30 -25.05 -10.44
N LYS A 103 0.29 -26.29 -10.95
CA LYS A 103 0.71 -27.48 -10.20
C LYS A 103 2.21 -27.38 -9.88
N GLY A 104 2.55 -26.61 -8.86
CA GLY A 104 3.77 -26.80 -8.09
C GLY A 104 3.55 -27.98 -7.16
N THR A 105 4.06 -29.14 -7.55
CA THR A 105 4.35 -30.32 -6.70
C THR A 105 3.34 -30.65 -5.59
N VAL A 106 2.56 -31.70 -5.85
CA VAL A 106 1.85 -32.48 -4.83
C VAL A 106 2.83 -32.93 -3.75
N ASN A 107 2.66 -32.45 -2.53
CA ASN A 107 3.08 -33.15 -1.33
C ASN A 107 1.82 -33.42 -0.49
N ASN A 108 1.29 -34.63 -0.61
CA ASN A 108 0.45 -35.22 0.44
C ASN A 108 1.34 -35.38 1.68
N GLY A 109 1.19 -34.48 2.63
CA GLY A 109 1.83 -34.57 3.94
C GLY A 109 0.88 -34.01 4.97
N LYS A 110 0.33 -34.90 5.80
CA LYS A 110 -0.39 -34.59 7.03
C LYS A 110 0.27 -33.37 7.71
N THR A 111 -0.49 -32.31 7.97
CA THR A 111 0.01 -31.05 8.53
C THR A 111 0.47 -31.24 9.98
N LYS A 112 1.67 -31.80 10.14
CA LYS A 112 2.56 -31.61 11.26
C LYS A 112 3.90 -31.21 10.65
N VAL A 113 4.22 -29.93 10.66
CA VAL A 113 5.61 -29.50 10.47
C VAL A 113 5.96 -28.48 11.54
N LYS A 114 6.72 -28.98 12.51
CA LYS A 114 7.60 -28.24 13.41
C LYS A 114 8.42 -27.22 12.61
N VAL A 115 8.53 -26.01 13.17
CA VAL A 115 9.76 -25.22 13.34
C VAL A 115 10.93 -25.63 12.43
N LEU A 116 11.26 -24.76 11.48
CA LEU A 116 12.64 -24.48 11.15
C LEU A 116 12.85 -22.97 11.17
N GLU A 117 13.23 -22.51 12.35
CA GLU A 117 14.02 -21.30 12.54
C GLU A 117 15.32 -21.38 11.74
N GLN A 118 15.76 -20.21 11.27
CA GLN A 118 17.17 -19.84 11.03
C GLN A 118 17.90 -20.55 9.88
N SER A 119 17.92 -19.90 8.70
CA SER A 119 19.16 -19.43 8.06
C SER A 119 18.88 -18.86 6.66
N VAL A 120 18.26 -17.69 6.62
CA VAL A 120 18.77 -16.61 5.75
C VAL A 120 18.95 -15.42 6.67
N LYS A 121 20.01 -15.51 7.48
CA LYS A 121 20.42 -14.41 8.35
C LYS A 121 20.89 -13.27 7.46
N ALA A 122 20.45 -12.07 7.84
CA ALA A 122 21.17 -10.82 7.65
C ALA A 122 21.34 -10.30 6.20
N ARG A 123 20.31 -9.60 5.70
CA ARG A 123 20.57 -8.34 4.98
C ARG A 123 19.46 -7.28 4.91
N VAL A 124 18.31 -7.44 5.57
CA VAL A 124 17.32 -6.33 5.66
C VAL A 124 16.83 -6.08 7.10
N ALA A 125 17.43 -6.72 8.10
CA ALA A 125 17.16 -6.45 9.52
C ALA A 125 17.96 -5.25 10.07
N ALA A 126 18.36 -4.32 9.20
CA ALA A 126 19.13 -3.14 9.58
C ALA A 126 18.91 -1.99 8.59
N GLU A 127 17.67 -1.62 8.30
CA GLU A 127 17.39 -0.31 7.72
C GLU A 127 16.10 0.25 8.32
N SER A 128 16.26 1.37 9.03
CA SER A 128 15.22 2.25 9.56
C SER A 128 14.39 1.76 10.78
N LYS A 129 14.79 2.20 11.98
CA LYS A 129 13.88 2.39 13.13
C LYS A 129 12.87 3.55 12.91
N VAL A 130 12.74 4.05 11.69
CA VAL A 130 11.77 5.09 11.36
C VAL A 130 10.51 4.39 10.89
N PRO A 131 9.37 4.61 11.56
CA PRO A 131 8.11 4.04 11.13
C PRO A 131 7.76 4.52 9.72
N PRO A 132 7.05 3.70 8.92
CA PRO A 132 6.62 4.08 7.57
C PRO A 132 5.91 5.43 7.57
N ARG A 133 6.23 6.26 6.56
CA ARG A 133 5.64 7.60 6.40
C ARG A 133 4.16 7.52 6.03
N ASP A 134 3.80 6.50 5.25
CA ASP A 134 2.42 6.20 4.93
C ASP A 134 1.70 5.69 6.19
N VAL A 135 0.63 6.39 6.55
CA VAL A 135 -0.17 6.14 7.73
C VAL A 135 -0.97 4.84 7.65
N GLU A 136 -1.36 4.39 6.45
CA GLU A 136 -2.10 3.13 6.28
C GLU A 136 -1.15 1.94 6.40
N GLU A 137 0.05 2.05 5.82
CA GLU A 137 1.12 1.07 5.97
C GLU A 137 1.56 0.95 7.44
N ARG A 138 1.73 2.09 8.13
CA ARG A 138 2.08 2.13 9.55
C ARG A 138 1.01 1.48 10.43
N PHE A 139 -0.28 1.65 10.11
CA PHE A 139 -1.38 0.99 10.79
C PHE A 139 -1.35 -0.53 10.54
N GLY A 140 -1.17 -0.96 9.28
CA GLY A 140 -1.08 -2.38 8.92
C GLY A 140 0.05 -3.12 9.66
N VAL A 141 1.26 -2.54 9.67
CA VAL A 141 2.42 -3.09 10.39
C VAL A 141 2.17 -3.16 11.90
N SER A 142 1.60 -2.11 12.48
CA SER A 142 1.20 -2.05 13.90
C SER A 142 0.19 -3.15 14.25
N MET A 143 -0.83 -3.36 13.42
CA MET A 143 -1.84 -4.40 13.63
C MET A 143 -1.27 -5.80 13.53
N MET A 144 -0.41 -6.07 12.54
CA MET A 144 0.26 -7.36 12.39
C MET A 144 1.16 -7.68 13.59
N GLN A 145 1.78 -6.65 14.18
CA GLN A 145 2.62 -6.79 15.36
C GLN A 145 1.80 -6.95 16.66
N LYS A 146 0.66 -6.25 16.80
CA LYS A 146 -0.20 -6.32 18.01
C LYS A 146 -1.06 -7.58 18.04
N PHE A 147 -1.54 -8.03 16.89
CA PHE A 147 -2.45 -9.16 16.76
C PHE A 147 -1.77 -10.26 15.92
N HIS A 148 -0.90 -11.03 16.56
CA HIS A 148 -0.25 -12.17 15.91
C HIS A 148 -1.30 -13.24 15.52
N PRO A 149 -1.27 -13.76 14.27
CA PRO A 149 -2.33 -14.61 13.74
C PRO A 149 -2.17 -16.08 14.16
N THR A 150 -1.96 -16.33 15.45
CA THR A 150 -1.82 -17.72 15.94
C THR A 150 -3.18 -18.39 16.13
N GLU A 151 -4.27 -17.62 16.24
CA GLU A 151 -5.64 -18.16 16.30
C GLU A 151 -6.65 -17.08 15.84
N ILE A 152 -7.57 -17.44 14.94
CA ILE A 152 -8.61 -16.52 14.44
C ILE A 152 -9.69 -16.39 15.53
N ARG A 153 -9.53 -15.43 16.43
CA ARG A 153 -10.55 -15.04 17.41
C ARG A 153 -11.01 -13.63 17.09
N PHE A 154 -12.31 -13.38 17.17
CA PHE A 154 -12.87 -12.03 17.13
C PHE A 154 -12.46 -11.31 18.42
N ASP A 155 -11.31 -10.66 18.39
CA ASP A 155 -10.79 -9.89 19.50
C ASP A 155 -11.47 -8.52 19.53
N LYS A 156 -12.13 -8.19 20.65
CA LYS A 156 -12.74 -6.87 20.89
C LYS A 156 -11.71 -5.73 20.77
N GLY A 157 -10.44 -6.04 21.02
CA GLY A 157 -9.30 -5.15 20.79
C GLY A 157 -9.05 -4.82 19.33
N PHE A 158 -9.36 -5.71 18.39
CA PHE A 158 -9.26 -5.42 16.96
C PHE A 158 -10.31 -4.39 16.53
N ASP A 159 -11.57 -4.58 16.95
CA ASP A 159 -12.65 -3.64 16.64
C ASP A 159 -12.37 -2.26 17.26
N MET A 160 -11.88 -2.24 18.51
CA MET A 160 -11.43 -1.01 19.15
C MET A 160 -10.24 -0.36 18.40
N ALA A 161 -9.27 -1.14 17.93
CA ALA A 161 -8.15 -0.61 17.14
C ALA A 161 -8.60 0.00 15.80
N VAL A 162 -9.62 -0.58 15.17
CA VAL A 162 -10.27 0.01 13.98
C VAL A 162 -10.95 1.33 14.33
N HIS A 163 -11.63 1.43 15.47
CA HIS A 163 -12.25 2.68 15.92
C HIS A 163 -11.22 3.76 16.28
N LEU A 164 -10.09 3.36 16.86
CA LEU A 164 -8.99 4.27 17.21
C LEU A 164 -8.13 4.68 16.02
N ARG A 165 -8.25 3.99 14.86
CA ARG A 165 -7.47 4.26 13.64
C ARG A 165 -7.46 5.74 13.25
N LYS A 166 -8.62 6.40 13.29
CA LYS A 166 -8.73 7.81 12.89
C LYS A 166 -7.91 8.73 13.79
N PHE A 167 -7.81 8.41 15.08
CA PHE A 167 -7.01 9.16 16.04
C PHE A 167 -5.51 8.89 15.84
N GLU A 168 -5.11 7.62 15.67
CA GLU A 168 -3.71 7.27 15.41
C GLU A 168 -3.20 7.88 14.09
N GLN A 169 -4.02 7.85 13.04
CA GLN A 169 -3.73 8.47 11.75
C GLN A 169 -3.58 9.99 11.85
N ALA A 170 -4.46 10.66 12.62
CA ALA A 170 -4.35 12.10 12.87
C ALA A 170 -3.06 12.45 13.64
N GLN A 171 -2.65 11.63 14.60
CA GLN A 171 -1.37 11.83 15.30
C GLN A 171 -0.17 11.64 14.37
N TRP A 172 -0.15 10.58 13.55
CA TRP A 172 0.98 10.33 12.64
C TRP A 172 1.08 11.34 11.51
N THR A 173 -0.04 11.83 11.00
CA THR A 173 -0.02 12.94 10.01
C THR A 173 0.53 14.22 10.64
N ALA A 174 0.17 14.53 11.88
CA ALA A 174 0.75 15.67 12.62
C ALA A 174 2.25 15.49 12.88
N GLU A 175 2.68 14.29 13.27
CA GLU A 175 4.10 13.93 13.47
C GLU A 175 4.91 14.09 12.19
N ASN A 176 4.41 13.58 11.06
CA ASN A 176 5.04 13.73 9.75
C ASN A 176 5.18 15.21 9.35
N LYS A 177 4.13 16.00 9.56
CA LYS A 177 4.14 17.45 9.27
C LYS A 177 5.15 18.19 10.14
N LEU A 178 5.28 17.82 11.42
CA LEU A 178 6.28 18.41 12.31
C LEU A 178 7.70 18.07 11.86
N ASN A 179 7.95 16.81 11.48
CA ASN A 179 9.25 16.38 10.98
C ASN A 179 9.61 17.10 9.67
N ASP A 180 8.66 17.30 8.75
CA ASP A 180 8.87 18.08 7.53
C ASP A 180 9.30 19.53 7.84
N LEU A 181 8.65 20.17 8.81
CA LEU A 181 8.99 21.53 9.24
C LEU A 181 10.39 21.58 9.86
N ASP A 182 10.75 20.63 10.73
CA ASP A 182 12.08 20.57 11.33
C ASP A 182 13.16 20.37 10.25
N HIS A 183 12.93 19.49 9.27
CA HIS A 183 13.82 19.33 8.13
C HIS A 183 13.98 20.63 7.30
N GLN A 184 12.88 21.36 7.05
CA GLN A 184 12.95 22.65 6.35
C GLN A 184 13.73 23.70 7.16
N THR A 185 13.51 23.79 8.48
CA THR A 185 14.25 24.74 9.32
C THR A 185 15.75 24.40 9.43
N ARG A 186 16.10 23.11 9.47
CA ARG A 186 17.51 22.68 9.46
C ARG A 186 18.20 22.95 8.14
N THR A 187 17.52 22.69 7.02
CA THR A 187 18.08 22.93 5.68
C THR A 187 18.26 24.41 5.38
N THR A 188 17.30 25.26 5.77
CA THR A 188 17.40 26.73 5.66
C THR A 188 18.55 27.28 6.50
N LYS A 189 18.64 26.92 7.79
CA LYS A 189 19.77 27.34 8.66
C LYS A 189 21.13 26.90 8.13
N ASN A 190 21.23 25.67 7.63
CA ASN A 190 22.47 25.16 7.03
C ASN A 190 22.82 25.90 5.74
N GLY A 191 21.82 26.25 4.92
CA GLY A 191 21.99 27.05 3.70
C GLY A 191 22.44 28.48 3.98
N GLU A 192 21.83 29.15 4.96
CA GLU A 192 22.22 30.50 5.41
C GLU A 192 23.66 30.52 5.96
N SER A 193 24.02 29.51 6.74
CA SER A 193 25.39 29.37 7.27
C SER A 193 26.40 29.16 6.13
N ALA A 194 26.10 28.28 5.17
CA ALA A 194 26.97 28.03 4.01
C ALA A 194 27.11 29.28 3.11
N ALA A 195 26.03 30.04 2.92
CA ALA A 195 26.05 31.32 2.22
C ALA A 195 26.96 32.34 2.93
N GLY A 196 26.90 32.42 4.27
CA GLY A 196 27.81 33.26 5.06
C GLY A 196 29.29 32.89 4.89
N TYR A 197 29.63 31.60 4.96
CA TYR A 197 31.01 31.14 4.76
C TYR A 197 31.53 31.38 3.34
N THR A 198 30.69 31.22 2.32
CA THR A 198 31.08 31.47 0.92
C THR A 198 31.27 32.96 0.63
N ALA A 199 30.41 33.84 1.17
CA ALA A 199 30.57 35.28 1.11
C ALA A 199 31.85 35.76 1.81
N ALA A 200 32.18 35.20 2.98
CA ALA A 200 33.42 35.55 3.68
C ALA A 200 34.67 35.11 2.91
N ARG A 201 34.64 33.92 2.28
CA ARG A 201 35.76 33.40 1.47
C ARG A 201 35.98 34.19 0.19
N THR A 202 34.91 34.60 -0.48
CA THR A 202 34.99 35.43 -1.70
C THR A 202 35.59 36.79 -1.37
N HIS A 203 35.13 37.47 -0.33
CA HIS A 203 35.71 38.74 0.12
C HIS A 203 37.21 38.61 0.50
N LEU A 204 37.61 37.52 1.15
CA LEU A 204 39.02 37.27 1.46
C LEU A 204 39.85 37.07 0.17
N HIS A 205 39.31 36.36 -0.81
CA HIS A 205 39.97 36.13 -2.09
C HIS A 205 40.12 37.43 -2.90
N GLU A 206 39.07 38.24 -2.97
CA GLU A 206 39.09 39.56 -3.61
C GLU A 206 40.14 40.46 -2.95
N LYS A 207 40.16 40.52 -1.62
CA LYS A 207 41.18 41.27 -0.88
C LYS A 207 42.60 40.77 -1.18
N ALA A 208 42.81 39.46 -1.26
CA ALA A 208 44.11 38.87 -1.60
C ALA A 208 44.52 39.10 -3.06
N GLN A 209 43.57 39.20 -3.98
CA GLN A 209 43.83 39.60 -5.37
C GLN A 209 44.25 41.06 -5.43
N PHE A 210 43.49 41.96 -4.79
CA PHE A 210 43.83 43.38 -4.72
C PHE A 210 45.24 43.61 -4.17
N MET A 211 45.62 42.93 -3.08
CA MET A 211 46.98 43.05 -2.52
C MET A 211 48.08 42.61 -3.52
N ARG A 212 47.82 41.57 -4.32
CA ARG A 212 48.77 41.10 -5.33
C ARG A 212 48.92 42.09 -6.48
N ASP A 213 47.80 42.62 -6.96
CA ASP A 213 47.77 43.62 -8.05
C ASP A 213 48.43 44.91 -7.60
N TRP A 214 48.15 45.35 -6.36
CA TRP A 214 48.78 46.50 -5.71
C TRP A 214 50.30 46.35 -5.63
N ASP A 215 50.78 45.22 -5.11
CA ASP A 215 52.21 44.94 -5.04
C ASP A 215 52.88 44.90 -6.42
N GLN A 216 52.17 44.41 -7.45
CA GLN A 216 52.68 44.39 -8.81
C GLN A 216 52.80 45.80 -9.38
N GLU A 217 51.76 46.62 -9.29
CA GLU A 217 51.75 48.01 -9.77
C GLU A 217 52.85 48.84 -9.08
N HIS A 218 53.05 48.65 -7.79
CA HIS A 218 54.13 49.30 -7.07
C HIS A 218 55.51 48.84 -7.55
N ARG A 219 55.72 47.54 -7.78
CA ARG A 219 56.98 47.04 -8.35
C ARG A 219 57.24 47.57 -9.75
N GLU A 220 56.20 47.71 -10.58
CA GLU A 220 56.30 48.28 -11.93
C GLU A 220 56.67 49.77 -11.88
N LYS A 221 55.96 50.58 -11.07
CA LYS A 221 56.29 52.00 -10.85
C LYS A 221 57.70 52.21 -10.28
N TRP A 222 58.16 51.33 -9.39
CA TRP A 222 59.53 51.37 -8.87
C TRP A 222 60.57 51.06 -9.95
N LYS A 223 60.31 50.09 -10.84
CA LYS A 223 61.19 49.80 -11.98
C LYS A 223 61.25 50.98 -12.95
N ASP A 224 60.12 51.60 -13.28
CA ASP A 224 60.07 52.76 -14.19
C ASP A 224 60.83 53.97 -13.62
N THR A 225 60.77 54.16 -12.30
CA THR A 225 61.53 55.22 -11.61
C THR A 225 63.03 54.94 -11.63
N GLN A 226 63.44 53.67 -11.47
CA GLN A 226 64.85 53.25 -11.56
C GLN A 226 65.41 53.42 -12.98
N VAL A 227 64.64 53.03 -14.01
CA VAL A 227 65.03 53.18 -15.42
C VAL A 227 65.10 54.65 -15.83
N SER A 228 64.18 55.50 -15.33
CA SER A 228 64.23 56.95 -15.56
C SER A 228 65.40 57.64 -14.88
N SER A 229 65.96 57.05 -13.81
CA SER A 229 67.10 57.62 -13.07
C SER A 229 68.47 57.25 -13.64
N VAL A 230 68.54 56.35 -14.63
CA VAL A 230 69.78 55.89 -15.28
C VAL A 230 70.01 56.57 -16.65
N ASN A 231 69.05 57.38 -17.11
CA ASN A 231 69.09 58.09 -18.40
C ASN A 231 69.26 59.62 -18.25
N VAL A 232 70.03 60.06 -17.25
CA VAL A 232 70.48 61.46 -17.07
C VAL A 232 71.99 61.51 -17.01
#